data_AF-A0A8S2FTS2-F1
#
_entry.id   AF-A0A8S2FTS2-F1
#
_cell.length_a   1.000
_cell.length_b   1.000
_cell.length_c   1.000
_cell.angle_alpha   90.00
_cell.angle_beta   90.00
_cell.angle_gamma   90.00
#
_symmetry.space_group_name_H-M   'P 1'
#
loop_
_entity.id
_entity.type
_entity.pdbx_description
1 polymer ?
#
loop_
_entity_poly.entity_id
_entity_poly.type
_entity_poly.pdbx_seq_one_letter_code
_entity_poly.pdbx_strand_id
1 'polypeptide(L)'
;MLPSSSSSIEFKLYAPNSLCVSLIGSFSEWSEIEMQKTKDDGQWRVSIALEDGEYEYRFRLQPIKIKDKQAVHCVDFENVIDPYSKRVDIRKNVGIIKIKNGKEVVDEYQWKHDNEQNNLPQNKDLIIYEIFIADFTKE
;
A
#
# COMPACT_ATOMS: atom_id res chain seq x y z
N MET A 1 12.57 7.37 27.74
CA MET A 1 12.50 6.43 26.60
C MET A 1 11.31 5.53 26.85
N LEU A 2 10.24 5.67 26.06
CA LEU A 2 9.22 4.62 25.97
C LEU A 2 9.87 3.43 25.25
N PRO A 3 9.59 2.18 25.63
CA PRO A 3 10.11 1.02 24.91
C PRO A 3 9.62 1.10 23.46
N SER A 4 10.53 1.00 22.49
CA SER A 4 10.20 0.81 21.08
C SER A 4 9.63 -0.59 20.91
N SER A 5 8.36 -0.78 21.28
CA SER A 5 7.67 -2.04 21.07
C SER A 5 7.29 -2.13 19.61
N SER A 6 7.97 -3.01 18.86
CA SER A 6 7.54 -3.36 17.51
C SER A 6 6.13 -3.95 17.56
N SER A 7 5.31 -3.61 16.57
CA SER A 7 3.94 -4.07 16.42
C SER A 7 3.81 -4.96 15.19
N SER A 8 2.99 -6.00 15.30
CA SER A 8 2.75 -6.92 14.19
C SER A 8 1.80 -6.29 13.18
N ILE A 9 2.32 -6.00 11.99
CA ILE A 9 1.60 -5.38 10.87
C ILE A 9 1.37 -6.44 9.79
N GLU A 10 0.11 -6.67 9.43
CA GLU A 10 -0.26 -7.60 8.36
C GLU A 10 -0.20 -6.90 6.99
N PHE A 11 0.61 -7.46 6.10
CA PHE A 11 0.58 -7.14 4.68
C PHE A 11 -0.27 -8.18 3.96
N LYS A 12 -1.13 -7.72 3.05
CA LYS A 12 -2.02 -8.59 2.27
C LYS A 12 -2.05 -8.18 0.81
N LEU A 13 -2.09 -9.18 -0.07
CA LEU A 13 -2.28 -8.97 -1.50
C LEU A 13 -3.33 -9.94 -2.03
N TYR A 14 -4.40 -9.40 -2.65
CA TYR A 14 -5.33 -10.23 -3.42
C TYR A 14 -4.70 -10.58 -4.77
N ALA A 15 -4.21 -11.82 -4.89
CA ALA A 15 -3.58 -12.33 -6.11
C ALA A 15 -3.89 -13.82 -6.30
N PRO A 16 -5.17 -14.16 -6.58
CA PRO A 16 -5.65 -15.55 -6.61
C PRO A 16 -4.95 -16.38 -7.69
N ASN A 17 -4.51 -15.74 -8.78
CA ASN A 17 -3.83 -16.37 -9.92
C ASN A 17 -2.31 -16.23 -9.86
N SER A 18 -1.72 -16.07 -8.67
CA SER A 18 -0.28 -16.14 -8.47
C SER A 18 0.15 -17.52 -8.00
N LEU A 19 1.34 -17.94 -8.45
CA LEU A 19 2.02 -19.15 -8.02
C LEU A 19 2.70 -18.94 -6.66
N CYS A 20 3.34 -17.78 -6.49
CA CYS A 20 3.98 -17.34 -5.25
C CYS A 20 4.01 -15.82 -5.16
N VAL A 21 4.06 -15.33 -3.93
CA VAL A 21 4.15 -13.91 -3.60
C VAL A 21 5.12 -13.76 -2.43
N SER A 22 6.03 -12.81 -2.55
CA SER A 22 6.93 -12.36 -1.50
C SER A 22 6.68 -10.88 -1.23
N LEU A 23 6.78 -10.48 0.04
CA LEU A 23 6.90 -9.10 0.44
C LEU A 23 8.38 -8.71 0.43
N ILE A 24 8.71 -7.53 -0.11
CA ILE A 24 10.04 -6.93 -0.06
C ILE A 24 9.92 -5.47 0.37
N GLY A 25 10.81 -5.01 1.24
CA GLY A 25 10.79 -3.62 1.69
C GLY A 25 12.04 -3.21 2.45
N SER A 26 12.07 -1.95 2.89
CA SER A 26 13.21 -1.40 3.62
C SER A 26 13.47 -2.14 4.94
N PHE A 27 12.44 -2.64 5.61
CA PHE A 27 12.56 -3.44 6.85
C PHE A 27 13.23 -4.81 6.67
N SER A 28 13.39 -5.29 5.44
CA SER A 28 14.08 -6.54 5.13
C SER A 28 15.35 -6.32 4.32
N GLU A 29 15.85 -5.07 4.24
CA GLU A 29 16.92 -4.70 3.31
C GLU A 29 16.63 -5.17 1.88
N TRP A 30 15.36 -5.08 1.47
CA TRP A 30 14.83 -5.57 0.20
C TRP A 30 14.96 -7.08 -0.05
N SER A 31 15.23 -7.86 0.99
CA SER A 31 15.21 -9.33 0.94
C SER A 31 13.77 -9.87 0.93
N GLU A 32 13.56 -10.96 0.22
CA GLU A 32 12.24 -11.59 0.08
C GLU A 32 11.75 -12.23 1.37
N ILE A 33 10.49 -11.95 1.69
CA ILE A 33 9.75 -12.63 2.75
C ILE A 33 8.55 -13.30 2.11
N GLU A 34 8.56 -14.63 2.09
CA GLU A 34 7.49 -15.44 1.49
C GLU A 34 6.15 -15.18 2.19
N MET A 35 5.10 -14.98 1.40
CA MET A 35 3.74 -14.81 1.89
C MET A 35 2.97 -16.12 1.78
N GLN A 36 2.03 -16.32 2.69
CA GLN A 36 1.16 -17.51 2.69
C GLN A 36 -0.14 -17.22 1.96
N LYS A 37 -0.49 -18.08 1.00
CA LYS A 37 -1.79 -18.03 0.32
C LYS A 37 -2.87 -18.63 1.21
N THR A 38 -3.88 -17.84 1.54
CA THR A 38 -5.09 -18.35 2.19
C THR A 38 -5.97 -19.02 1.14
N LYS A 39 -6.37 -20.27 1.42
CA LYS A 39 -7.09 -21.13 0.46
C LYS A 39 -8.48 -20.61 0.09
N ASP A 40 -9.10 -19.85 0.99
CA ASP A 40 -10.54 -19.57 0.91
C ASP A 40 -10.87 -18.22 0.24
N ASP A 41 -9.91 -17.32 0.11
CA ASP A 41 -10.16 -15.93 -0.36
C ASP A 41 -9.18 -15.42 -1.42
N GLY A 42 -8.21 -16.23 -1.85
CA GLY A 42 -7.22 -15.83 -2.86
C GLY A 42 -6.24 -14.75 -2.42
N GLN A 43 -6.18 -14.45 -1.12
CA GLN A 43 -5.26 -13.48 -0.56
C GLN A 43 -3.95 -14.14 -0.12
N TRP A 44 -2.87 -13.41 -0.30
CA TRP A 44 -1.55 -13.70 0.25
C TRP A 44 -1.35 -12.84 1.47
N ARG A 45 -0.81 -13.39 2.55
CA ARG A 45 -0.60 -12.67 3.81
C ARG A 45 0.77 -12.94 4.42
N VAL A 46 1.31 -11.92 5.08
CA VAL A 46 2.45 -12.05 5.99
C VAL A 46 2.36 -10.98 7.07
N SER A 47 2.75 -11.32 8.30
CA SER A 47 2.83 -10.36 9.40
C SER A 47 4.29 -10.03 9.71
N ILE A 48 4.64 -8.75 9.73
CA ILE A 48 5.99 -8.26 10.03
C ILE A 48 5.94 -7.41 11.29
N ALA A 49 6.88 -7.64 12.20
CA ALA A 49 7.07 -6.76 13.35
C ALA A 49 7.76 -5.46 12.90
N LEU A 50 7.06 -4.34 12.98
CA LEU A 50 7.57 -3.02 12.60
C LEU A 50 7.54 -2.08 13.80
N GLU A 51 8.59 -1.28 13.96
CA GLU A 51 8.59 -0.15 14.88
C GLU A 51 7.81 1.03 14.28
N ASP A 52 7.60 2.08 15.07
CA ASP A 52 7.08 3.33 14.54
C ASP A 52 8.06 3.92 13.53
N GLY A 53 7.58 4.29 12.35
CA GLY A 53 8.43 4.72 11.24
C GLY A 53 7.71 4.73 9.90
N GLU A 54 8.44 5.13 8.85
CA GLU A 54 7.99 5.01 7.47
C GLU A 54 8.81 3.94 6.76
N TYR A 55 8.13 3.04 6.04
CA TYR A 55 8.76 1.93 5.33
C TYR A 55 8.31 1.91 3.87
N GLU A 56 9.27 1.75 2.99
CA GLU A 56 9.03 1.50 1.57
C GLU A 56 8.88 -0.01 1.35
N TYR A 57 7.90 -0.42 0.56
CA TYR A 57 7.66 -1.83 0.27
C TYR A 57 7.01 -2.03 -1.11
N ARG A 58 7.07 -3.26 -1.60
CA ARG A 58 6.32 -3.73 -2.76
C ARG A 58 6.15 -5.24 -2.68
N PHE A 59 5.29 -5.79 -3.52
CA PHE A 59 5.16 -7.23 -3.68
C PHE A 59 5.96 -7.72 -4.87
N ARG A 60 6.57 -8.89 -4.73
CA ARG A 60 7.21 -9.64 -5.80
C ARG A 60 6.40 -10.91 -6.02
N LEU A 61 5.85 -11.11 -7.22
CA LEU A 61 4.95 -12.23 -7.48
C LEU A 61 5.18 -12.86 -8.85
N GLN A 62 4.85 -14.14 -8.96
CA GLN A 62 4.78 -14.85 -10.24
C GLN A 62 3.32 -15.12 -10.60
N PRO A 63 2.77 -14.51 -11.67
CA PRO A 63 1.46 -14.86 -12.20
C PRO A 63 1.46 -16.28 -12.80
N ILE A 64 0.38 -17.03 -12.64
CA ILE A 64 0.17 -18.30 -13.34
C ILE A 64 -0.20 -17.99 -14.79
N LYS A 65 0.72 -18.22 -15.73
CA LYS A 65 0.44 -18.11 -17.17
C LYS A 65 -0.06 -19.45 -17.72
N ILE A 66 -0.79 -19.45 -18.83
CA ILE A 66 -1.36 -20.67 -19.44
C ILE A 66 -0.27 -21.71 -19.78
N LYS A 67 0.92 -21.25 -20.17
CA LYS A 67 2.08 -22.10 -20.44
C LYS A 67 2.71 -22.69 -19.17
N ASP A 68 2.47 -22.04 -18.03
CA ASP A 68 3.06 -22.34 -16.73
C ASP A 68 2.11 -23.13 -15.82
N LYS A 69 1.02 -23.70 -16.37
CA LYS A 69 0.08 -24.54 -15.59
C LYS A 69 0.74 -25.76 -14.94
N GLN A 70 1.93 -26.15 -15.39
CA GLN A 70 2.75 -27.21 -14.79
C GLN A 70 3.97 -26.67 -14.02
N ALA A 71 4.17 -25.35 -13.97
CA ALA A 71 5.27 -24.76 -13.21
C ALA A 71 5.00 -24.96 -11.71
N VAL A 72 5.90 -25.70 -11.06
CA VAL A 72 5.89 -25.91 -9.60
C VAL A 72 6.93 -25.00 -8.92
N HIS A 73 7.73 -24.27 -9.70
CA HIS A 73 8.83 -23.44 -9.22
C HIS A 73 8.60 -21.95 -9.51
N CYS A 74 9.01 -21.14 -8.54
CA CYS A 74 9.01 -19.69 -8.62
C CYS A 74 10.27 -19.19 -9.35
N VAL A 75 10.13 -18.81 -10.61
CA VAL A 75 11.24 -18.52 -11.55
C VAL A 75 11.07 -17.22 -12.33
N ASP A 76 9.85 -16.71 -12.50
CA ASP A 76 9.57 -15.51 -13.30
C ASP A 76 8.69 -14.55 -12.50
N PHE A 77 9.29 -13.46 -12.03
CA PHE A 77 8.64 -12.56 -11.07
C PHE A 77 8.45 -11.15 -11.62
N GLU A 78 7.34 -10.55 -11.20
CA GLU A 78 7.00 -9.15 -11.43
C GLU A 78 6.96 -8.42 -10.08
N ASN A 79 7.43 -7.17 -10.07
CA ASN A 79 7.30 -6.28 -8.92
C ASN A 79 6.05 -5.42 -9.10
N VAL A 80 5.18 -5.41 -8.10
CA VAL A 80 3.95 -4.62 -8.10
C VAL A 80 3.87 -3.75 -6.86
N ILE A 81 3.47 -2.49 -7.05
CA ILE A 81 3.04 -1.65 -5.94
C ILE A 81 1.74 -2.25 -5.38
N ASP A 82 1.59 -2.20 -4.06
CA ASP A 82 0.35 -2.56 -3.38
C ASP A 82 -0.84 -1.73 -3.93
N PRO A 83 -1.84 -2.38 -4.58
CA PRO A 83 -3.00 -1.68 -5.14
C PRO A 83 -3.83 -0.91 -4.10
N TYR A 84 -3.71 -1.25 -2.83
CA TYR A 84 -4.40 -0.60 -1.71
C TYR A 84 -3.51 0.40 -0.95
N SER A 85 -2.29 0.66 -1.41
CA SER A 85 -1.40 1.62 -0.77
C SER A 85 -1.96 3.04 -0.87
N LYS A 86 -2.00 3.74 0.26
CA LYS A 86 -2.52 5.12 0.33
C LYS A 86 -1.45 6.16 0.02
N ARG A 87 -0.17 5.77 0.04
CA ARG A 87 0.99 6.59 -0.30
C ARG A 87 1.92 5.78 -1.17
N VAL A 88 2.38 6.34 -2.28
CA VAL A 88 3.26 5.68 -3.23
C VAL A 88 4.39 6.61 -3.66
N ASP A 89 5.56 6.06 -3.92
CA ASP A 89 6.59 6.73 -4.72
C ASP A 89 6.64 6.03 -6.09
N ILE A 90 6.02 6.68 -7.08
CA ILE A 90 5.90 6.16 -8.44
C ILE A 90 7.28 6.06 -9.11
N ARG A 91 8.22 6.95 -8.78
CA ARG A 91 9.57 6.95 -9.37
C ARG A 91 10.37 5.74 -8.89
N LYS A 92 10.18 5.36 -7.63
CA LYS A 92 10.81 4.17 -7.03
C LYS A 92 10.03 2.86 -7.24
N ASN A 93 8.78 2.95 -7.72
CA ASN A 93 7.86 1.82 -7.86
C ASN A 93 7.59 1.09 -6.53
N VAL A 94 7.25 1.87 -5.48
CA VAL A 94 7.02 1.35 -4.10
C VAL A 94 5.77 1.97 -3.47
N GLY A 95 5.11 1.19 -2.63
CA GLY A 95 4.16 1.69 -1.63
C GLY A 95 4.89 2.18 -0.38
N ILE A 96 4.27 3.08 0.37
CA ILE A 96 4.80 3.62 1.62
C ILE A 96 3.79 3.35 2.73
N ILE A 97 4.23 2.64 3.77
CA ILE A 97 3.45 2.43 4.98
C ILE A 97 4.06 3.24 6.12
N LYS A 98 3.22 3.95 6.88
CA LYS A 98 3.64 4.69 8.07
C LYS A 98 3.02 4.06 9.31
N ILE A 99 3.86 3.71 10.28
CA ILE A 99 3.47 3.14 11.56
C ILE A 99 3.65 4.19 12.65
N LYS A 100 2.63 4.39 13.47
CA LYS A 100 2.66 5.27 14.64
C LYS A 100 1.83 4.67 15.76
N ASN A 101 2.38 4.66 16.98
CA ASN A 101 1.81 4.00 18.14
C ASN A 101 1.39 2.54 17.82
N GLY A 102 2.20 1.84 17.03
CA GLY A 102 1.96 0.45 16.66
C GLY A 102 0.83 0.20 15.64
N LYS A 103 0.34 1.24 14.97
CA LYS A 103 -0.73 1.13 13.96
C LYS A 103 -0.36 1.85 12.66
N GLU A 104 -0.89 1.34 11.55
CA GLU A 104 -0.84 2.05 10.27
C GLU A 104 -1.59 3.39 10.37
N VAL A 105 -0.96 4.46 9.93
CA VAL A 105 -1.57 5.79 9.79
C VAL A 105 -1.31 6.33 8.39
N VAL A 106 -2.26 7.08 7.85
CA VAL A 106 -2.15 7.73 6.53
C VAL A 106 -1.46 9.07 6.68
N ASP A 107 -2.00 9.85 7.60
CA ASP A 107 -1.57 11.17 7.99
C ASP A 107 -2.01 11.42 9.45
N GLU A 108 -1.74 12.62 9.93
CA GLU A 108 -2.15 13.10 11.25
C GLU A 108 -3.05 14.33 11.10
N TYR A 109 -3.72 14.46 9.95
CA TYR A 109 -4.51 15.62 9.64
C TYR A 109 -5.73 15.70 10.56
N GLN A 110 -5.92 16.87 11.17
CA GLN A 110 -7.09 17.17 11.98
C GLN A 110 -8.06 17.98 11.14
N TRP A 111 -9.24 17.40 10.88
CA TRP A 111 -10.34 18.09 10.21
C TRP A 111 -10.80 19.31 11.02
N LYS A 112 -11.15 20.39 10.33
CA LYS A 112 -11.51 21.69 10.96
C LYS A 112 -12.91 22.20 10.59
N HIS A 113 -13.61 21.54 9.67
CA HIS A 113 -14.80 22.09 9.02
C HIS A 113 -16.00 21.13 9.01
N ASP A 114 -16.11 20.26 10.03
CA ASP A 114 -17.12 19.20 10.08
C ASP A 114 -18.57 19.73 10.14
N ASN A 115 -18.77 20.99 10.56
CA ASN A 115 -20.08 21.60 10.76
C ASN A 115 -20.54 22.53 9.62
N GLU A 116 -19.77 22.68 8.54
CA GLU A 116 -20.09 23.60 7.44
C GLU A 116 -21.21 23.11 6.52
N GLN A 117 -21.73 21.89 6.73
CA GLN A 117 -22.77 21.32 5.87
C GLN A 117 -24.08 22.13 5.88
N ASN A 118 -24.33 22.89 6.95
CA ASN A 118 -25.48 23.80 7.05
C ASN A 118 -25.27 25.15 6.34
N ASN A 119 -24.06 25.41 5.82
CA ASN A 119 -23.66 26.67 5.19
C ASN A 119 -23.24 26.49 3.71
N LEU A 120 -23.71 25.42 3.07
CA LEU A 120 -23.41 25.16 1.66
C LEU A 120 -24.21 26.11 0.75
N PRO A 121 -23.57 26.70 -0.28
CA PRO A 121 -24.26 27.57 -1.24
C PRO A 121 -25.28 26.77 -2.06
N GLN A 122 -26.32 27.45 -2.54
CA GLN A 122 -27.27 26.84 -3.47
C GLN A 122 -26.61 26.63 -4.84
N ASN A 123 -27.08 25.65 -5.61
CA ASN A 123 -26.48 25.31 -6.91
C ASN A 123 -26.38 26.51 -7.87
N LYS A 124 -27.34 27.43 -7.82
CA LYS A 124 -27.35 28.66 -8.65
C LYS A 124 -26.23 29.65 -8.30
N ASP A 125 -25.67 29.55 -7.11
CA ASP A 125 -24.63 30.44 -6.59
C ASP A 125 -23.22 29.82 -6.76
N LEU A 126 -23.13 28.59 -7.29
CA LEU A 126 -21.86 27.91 -7.55
C LEU A 126 -21.21 28.42 -8.84
N ILE A 127 -19.98 28.91 -8.73
CA ILE A 127 -19.06 29.11 -9.85
C ILE A 127 -17.90 28.15 -9.64
N ILE A 128 -17.77 27.15 -10.54
CA ILE A 128 -16.75 26.10 -10.43
C ILE A 128 -15.56 26.48 -11.30
N TYR A 129 -14.37 26.48 -10.69
CA TYR A 129 -13.10 26.59 -11.41
C TYR A 129 -12.50 25.20 -11.55
N GLU A 130 -12.47 24.68 -12.78
CA GLU A 130 -11.75 23.46 -13.09
C GLU A 130 -10.26 23.76 -13.17
N ILE A 131 -9.44 23.01 -12.42
CA ILE A 131 -8.01 23.23 -12.32
C ILE A 131 -7.27 21.92 -12.56
N PHE A 132 -6.34 21.93 -13.52
CA PHE A 132 -5.32 20.90 -13.63
C PHE A 132 -4.15 21.24 -12.71
N ILE A 133 -4.14 20.66 -11.51
CA ILE A 133 -3.21 21.00 -10.41
C ILE A 133 -1.74 20.98 -10.87
N ALA A 134 -1.36 20.01 -11.70
CA ALA A 134 0.03 19.82 -12.11
C ALA A 134 0.58 20.94 -13.01
N ASP A 135 -0.27 21.76 -13.63
CA ASP A 135 0.13 22.84 -14.55
C ASP A 135 -0.46 24.21 -14.13
N PHE A 136 -1.10 24.27 -12.97
CA PHE A 136 -1.80 25.48 -12.51
C PHE A 136 -0.85 26.57 -12.02
N THR A 137 0.32 26.17 -11.51
CA THR A 137 1.36 27.09 -11.06
C THR A 137 2.68 26.73 -11.73
N LYS A 138 3.39 27.73 -12.26
CA LYS A 138 4.80 27.56 -12.66
C LYS A 138 5.63 27.36 -11.39
N GLU A 139 6.51 26.36 -11.39
CA GLU A 139 7.54 26.18 -10.35
C GLU A 139 8.39 27.44 -10.15
#